data_AF-A0A7X5DXG0-F1
#
_entry.id   AF-A0A7X5DXG0-F1
#
_cell.length_a   1.000
_cell.length_b   1.000
_cell.length_c   1.000
_cell.angle_alpha   90.00
_cell.angle_beta   90.00
_cell.angle_gamma   90.00
#
_symmetry.space_group_name_H-M   'P 1'
#
loop_
_entity.id
_entity.type
_entity.pdbx_description
1 polymer ?
#
loop_
_entity_poly.entity_id
_entity_poly.type
_entity_poly.pdbx_seq_one_letter_code
_entity_poly.pdbx_strand_id
1 'polypeptide(L)'
;MALDQLVILSNFQASLIPFAEEQLAPLGLPQDVFAFLTQTGLPTHSFYELGPNAPVRFLKKPEIKTYFHFRGDYLHFADMDVMGELAVDIHSKKHEITQFIDERTAPSHVNSSIGQFIECFGAWQALHPQYQDAVRQAIFDDLFCLFDHPEIYGPHLGRLESRLREIDPDALKWRKFFWRRMCEPDVF
;
A
#
# COMPACT_ATOMS: atom_id res chain seq x y z
N MET A 1 -11.83 -21.82 -11.04
CA MET A 1 -12.43 -20.69 -10.30
C MET A 1 -12.47 -19.52 -11.26
N ALA A 2 -13.63 -18.89 -11.47
CA ALA A 2 -13.73 -17.76 -12.40
C ALA A 2 -12.80 -16.61 -11.93
N LEU A 3 -12.01 -16.11 -12.87
CA LEU A 3 -10.84 -15.23 -12.70
C LEU A 3 -11.18 -13.74 -12.50
N ASP A 4 -12.45 -13.41 -12.22
CA ASP A 4 -13.01 -12.08 -12.49
C ASP A 4 -13.20 -11.18 -11.26
N GLN A 5 -12.84 -11.60 -10.05
CA GLN A 5 -12.98 -10.75 -8.87
C GLN A 5 -11.71 -10.77 -8.02
N LEU A 6 -11.04 -9.61 -7.95
CA LEU A 6 -10.03 -9.31 -6.93
C LEU A 6 -10.73 -9.13 -5.58
N VAL A 7 -11.17 -10.26 -5.02
CA VAL A 7 -11.73 -10.32 -3.66
C VAL A 7 -10.56 -10.35 -2.69
N ILE A 8 -10.67 -9.52 -1.64
CA ILE A 8 -9.69 -9.53 -0.56
C ILE A 8 -9.61 -10.95 0.02
N LEU A 9 -8.41 -11.51 0.05
CA LEU A 9 -8.21 -12.88 0.49
C LEU A 9 -8.61 -13.03 1.97
N SER A 10 -9.27 -14.12 2.32
CA SER A 10 -9.74 -14.38 3.69
C SER A 10 -8.58 -14.43 4.71
N ASN A 11 -7.41 -14.93 4.29
CA ASN A 11 -6.20 -14.91 5.11
C ASN A 11 -5.66 -13.50 5.36
N PHE A 12 -5.82 -12.57 4.40
CA PHE A 12 -5.47 -11.17 4.57
C PHE A 12 -6.45 -10.48 5.53
N GLN A 13 -7.76 -10.73 5.40
CA GLN A 13 -8.72 -10.17 6.35
C GLN A 13 -8.47 -10.67 7.78
N ALA A 14 -8.19 -11.97 7.93
CA ALA A 14 -7.88 -12.57 9.22
C ALA A 14 -6.55 -12.09 9.82
N SER A 15 -5.67 -11.48 9.03
CA SER A 15 -4.40 -10.93 9.54
C SER A 15 -4.53 -9.52 10.10
N LEU A 16 -5.64 -8.81 9.85
CA LEU A 16 -5.90 -7.50 10.42
C LEU A 16 -6.17 -7.62 11.92
N ILE A 17 -5.26 -7.08 12.73
CA ILE A 17 -5.35 -7.16 14.20
C ILE A 17 -5.57 -5.75 14.76
N PRO A 18 -6.69 -5.51 15.45
CA PRO A 18 -6.95 -4.24 16.11
C PRO A 18 -5.93 -3.92 17.20
N PHE A 19 -5.62 -2.63 17.35
CA PHE A 19 -4.75 -2.13 18.41
C PHE A 19 -5.55 -1.90 19.70
N ALA A 20 -4.90 -2.10 20.84
CA ALA A 20 -5.46 -1.72 22.13
C ALA A 20 -5.66 -0.20 22.21
N GLU A 21 -6.80 0.25 22.73
CA GLU A 21 -7.10 1.69 22.84
C GLU A 21 -6.06 2.42 23.69
N GLU A 22 -5.59 1.80 24.77
CA GLU A 22 -4.60 2.38 25.68
C GLU A 22 -3.25 2.61 25.00
N GLN A 23 -2.94 1.84 23.97
CA GLN A 23 -1.72 2.02 23.17
C GLN A 23 -1.82 3.27 22.28
N LEU A 24 -3.01 3.55 21.72
CA LEU A 24 -3.20 4.61 20.74
C LEU A 24 -3.68 5.94 21.35
N ALA A 25 -4.38 5.90 22.48
CA ALA A 25 -4.93 7.09 23.14
C ALA A 25 -3.90 8.21 23.38
N PRO A 26 -2.65 7.91 23.80
CA PRO A 26 -1.63 8.95 23.99
C PRO A 26 -1.21 9.68 22.70
N LEU A 27 -1.48 9.11 21.52
CA LEU A 27 -1.06 9.66 20.23
C LEU A 27 -2.00 10.77 19.72
N GLY A 28 -3.17 10.97 20.35
CA GLY A 28 -4.09 12.04 19.97
C GLY A 28 -4.63 11.92 18.54
N LEU A 29 -4.86 10.70 18.07
CA LEU A 29 -5.24 10.44 16.67
C LEU A 29 -6.64 10.99 16.34
N PRO A 30 -6.87 11.40 15.08
CA PRO A 30 -8.20 11.70 14.56
C PRO A 30 -9.17 10.55 14.74
N GLN A 31 -10.46 10.85 14.94
CA GLN A 31 -11.46 9.86 15.31
C GLN A 31 -11.58 8.71 14.29
N ASP A 32 -11.53 9.01 13.00
CA ASP A 32 -11.60 8.03 11.91
C ASP A 32 -10.36 7.12 11.87
N VAL A 33 -9.17 7.70 12.01
CA VAL A 33 -7.90 6.96 12.10
C VAL A 33 -7.88 6.08 13.34
N PHE A 34 -8.24 6.64 14.49
CA PHE A 34 -8.32 5.92 15.76
C PHE A 34 -9.30 4.75 15.68
N ALA A 35 -10.53 5.01 15.22
CA ALA A 35 -11.56 3.99 15.11
C ALA A 35 -11.16 2.86 14.15
N PHE A 36 -10.55 3.19 13.00
CA PHE A 36 -10.07 2.15 12.08
C PHE A 36 -9.02 1.25 12.75
N LEU A 37 -8.04 1.83 13.44
CA LEU A 37 -6.98 1.06 14.07
C LEU A 37 -7.45 0.23 15.27
N THR A 38 -8.45 0.69 16.04
CA THR A 38 -8.96 -0.05 17.21
C THR A 38 -10.08 -1.03 16.90
N GLN A 39 -10.77 -0.90 15.75
CA GLN A 39 -11.84 -1.81 15.35
C GLN A 39 -11.41 -2.83 14.29
N THR A 40 -10.56 -2.41 13.35
CA THR A 40 -10.07 -3.25 12.24
C THR A 40 -8.59 -3.57 12.38
N GLY A 41 -7.77 -2.53 12.57
CA GLY A 41 -6.33 -2.67 12.74
C GLY A 41 -5.54 -2.90 11.46
N LEU A 42 -4.31 -3.40 11.64
CA LEU A 42 -3.31 -3.57 10.57
C LEU A 42 -2.72 -4.98 10.64
N PRO A 43 -2.14 -5.50 9.55
CA PRO A 43 -1.59 -6.85 9.54
C PRO A 43 -0.16 -6.92 10.07
N THR A 44 0.02 -6.53 11.33
CA THR A 44 1.32 -6.32 12.00
C THR A 44 2.12 -7.59 12.28
N HIS A 45 1.52 -8.77 12.06
CA HIS A 45 2.13 -10.08 12.27
C HIS A 45 2.25 -10.90 10.98
N SER A 46 1.91 -10.31 9.83
CA SER A 46 2.03 -10.96 8.53
C SER A 46 3.16 -10.35 7.72
N PHE A 47 3.79 -11.18 6.89
CA PHE A 47 4.75 -10.74 5.91
C PHE A 47 4.04 -10.61 4.56
N TYR A 48 4.13 -9.43 3.95
CA TYR A 48 3.60 -9.14 2.63
C TYR A 48 4.65 -8.41 1.81
N GLU A 49 4.50 -8.50 0.49
CA GLU A 49 5.37 -7.82 -0.47
C GLU A 49 4.56 -6.97 -1.45
N LEU A 50 5.13 -5.84 -1.85
CA LEU A 50 4.60 -4.99 -2.94
C LEU A 50 5.17 -5.38 -4.30
N GLY A 51 6.28 -6.12 -4.31
CA GLY A 51 6.96 -6.64 -5.50
C GLY A 51 8.12 -7.54 -5.08
N PRO A 52 8.85 -8.15 -6.01
CA PRO A 52 9.98 -9.02 -5.68
C PRO A 52 10.99 -8.32 -4.77
N ASN A 53 11.23 -8.85 -3.58
CA ASN A 53 12.12 -8.26 -2.56
C ASN A 53 11.73 -6.86 -2.05
N ALA A 54 10.46 -6.45 -2.19
CA ALA A 54 9.93 -5.26 -1.52
C ALA A 54 8.96 -5.62 -0.41
N PRO A 55 9.47 -5.90 0.80
CA PRO A 55 8.61 -6.19 1.95
C PRO A 55 7.85 -4.94 2.39
N VAL A 56 6.62 -5.15 2.84
CA VAL A 56 5.87 -4.16 3.62
C VAL A 56 5.77 -4.65 5.05
N ARG A 57 6.27 -3.84 5.98
CA ARG A 57 6.24 -4.11 7.41
C ARG A 57 5.33 -3.13 8.11
N PHE A 58 4.15 -3.60 8.52
CA PHE A 58 3.25 -2.83 9.37
C PHE A 58 3.77 -2.78 10.81
N LEU A 59 3.77 -1.59 11.41
CA LEU A 59 4.32 -1.38 12.74
C LEU A 59 3.37 -1.92 13.82
N LYS A 60 3.90 -2.76 14.71
CA LYS A 60 3.19 -3.20 15.94
C LYS A 60 2.95 -2.04 16.92
N LYS A 61 3.72 -0.96 16.77
CA LYS A 61 3.58 0.26 17.53
C LYS A 61 3.73 1.46 16.58
N PRO A 62 2.63 1.91 15.96
CA PRO A 62 2.62 3.15 15.21
C PRO A 62 3.07 4.31 16.10
N GLU A 63 3.75 5.28 15.50
CA GLU A 63 4.34 6.40 16.23
C GLU A 63 4.13 7.72 15.50
N ILE A 64 4.12 8.82 16.25
CA ILE A 64 4.11 10.15 15.67
C ILE A 64 5.54 10.54 15.30
N LYS A 65 5.72 10.87 14.03
CA LYS A 65 6.98 11.29 13.44
C LYS A 65 6.82 12.65 12.77
N THR A 66 7.89 13.43 12.79
CA THR A 66 8.03 14.63 11.96
C THR A 66 9.03 14.35 10.85
N TYR A 67 8.78 14.91 9.68
CA TYR A 67 9.69 14.81 8.53
C TYR A 67 10.33 16.17 8.31
N PHE A 68 11.68 16.24 8.28
CA PHE A 68 12.46 17.48 8.40
C PHE A 68 12.03 18.61 7.44
N HIS A 69 11.55 18.25 6.24
CA HIS A 69 11.10 19.19 5.21
C HIS A 69 9.58 19.31 5.05
N PHE A 70 8.80 18.51 5.78
CA PHE A 70 7.34 18.47 5.66
C PHE A 70 6.70 18.82 7.00
N ARG A 71 5.94 19.93 7.00
CA ARG A 71 5.24 20.40 8.20
C ARG A 71 4.10 19.43 8.52
N GLY A 72 4.04 19.01 9.78
CA GLY A 72 2.95 18.19 10.29
C GLY A 72 3.47 17.18 11.29
N ASP A 73 2.53 16.61 12.04
CA ASP A 73 2.74 15.42 12.83
C ASP A 73 2.13 14.27 12.04
N TYR A 74 2.92 13.23 11.80
CA TYR A 74 2.50 12.12 10.95
C TYR A 74 2.47 10.83 11.76
N LEU A 75 1.35 10.12 11.70
CA LEU A 75 1.28 8.75 12.18
C LEU A 75 2.00 7.84 11.19
N HIS A 76 3.23 7.45 11.51
CA HIS A 76 3.97 6.44 10.78
C HIS A 76 3.44 5.05 11.16
N PHE A 77 3.01 4.26 10.17
CA PHE A 77 2.36 2.96 10.42
C PHE A 77 2.91 1.78 9.61
N ALA A 78 3.71 2.02 8.57
CA ALA A 78 4.37 0.93 7.84
C ALA A 78 5.67 1.37 7.15
N ASP A 79 6.64 0.46 7.10
CA ASP A 79 7.87 0.59 6.31
C ASP A 79 7.79 -0.26 5.04
N MET A 80 8.39 0.23 3.95
CA MET A 80 8.52 -0.46 2.67
C MET A 80 9.99 -0.53 2.21
N ASP A 81 10.92 -0.58 3.17
CA ASP A 81 12.36 -0.60 2.96
C ASP A 81 12.84 0.53 2.02
N VAL A 82 13.45 0.19 0.88
CA VAL A 82 13.93 1.16 -0.13
C VAL A 82 12.83 2.03 -0.73
N MET A 83 11.57 1.61 -0.59
CA MET A 83 10.41 2.38 -1.08
C MET A 83 9.92 3.40 -0.04
N GLY A 84 10.52 3.45 1.15
CA GLY A 84 10.26 4.44 2.17
C GLY A 84 9.16 4.05 3.16
N GLU A 85 8.57 5.08 3.77
CA GLU A 85 7.62 4.95 4.88
C GLU A 85 6.21 5.36 4.43
N LEU A 86 5.19 4.74 5.05
CA LEU A 86 3.79 5.13 4.90
C LEU A 86 3.31 5.82 6.18
N ALA A 87 2.80 7.03 6.02
CA ALA A 87 2.29 7.82 7.14
C ALA A 87 1.04 8.63 6.80
N VAL A 88 0.34 9.07 7.83
CA VAL A 88 -0.87 9.90 7.75
C VAL A 88 -0.65 11.19 8.53
N ASP A 89 -0.91 12.35 7.91
CA ASP A 89 -0.92 13.63 8.64
C ASP A 89 -2.14 13.68 9.57
N ILE A 90 -1.90 13.68 10.88
CA ILE A 90 -2.97 13.63 11.89
C ILE A 90 -3.67 14.96 12.13
N HIS A 91 -3.18 16.07 11.57
CA HIS A 91 -3.82 17.39 11.68
C HIS A 91 -4.47 17.85 10.38
N SER A 92 -4.26 17.10 9.31
CA SER A 92 -4.89 17.36 8.01
C SER A 92 -6.41 17.18 8.09
N LYS A 93 -7.16 17.89 7.24
CA LYS A 93 -8.62 17.67 7.11
C LYS A 93 -8.95 16.36 6.40
N LYS A 94 -7.98 15.79 5.71
CA LYS A 94 -8.09 14.56 4.94
C LYS A 94 -6.90 13.70 5.32
N HIS A 95 -7.15 12.65 6.11
CA HIS A 95 -6.13 11.75 6.65
C HIS A 95 -5.62 10.78 5.58
N GLU A 96 -5.09 11.35 4.49
CA GLU A 96 -4.57 10.65 3.33
C GLU A 96 -3.24 9.95 3.68
N ILE A 97 -3.04 8.78 3.10
CA ILE A 97 -1.79 8.03 3.19
C ILE A 97 -0.78 8.67 2.24
N THR A 98 0.38 8.99 2.80
CA THR A 98 1.50 9.58 2.09
C THR A 98 2.72 8.67 2.22
N GLN A 99 3.41 8.47 1.10
CA GLN A 99 4.70 7.79 1.04
C GLN A 99 5.84 8.81 1.17
N PHE A 100 6.77 8.55 2.08
CA PHE A 100 8.01 9.30 2.27
C PHE A 100 9.20 8.41 1.92
N ILE A 101 9.84 8.63 0.77
CA ILE A 101 11.00 7.83 0.31
C ILE A 101 12.27 8.27 1.03
N ASP A 102 12.50 9.59 1.06
CA ASP A 102 13.63 10.22 1.72
C ASP A 102 13.26 11.68 2.06
N GLU A 103 14.14 12.39 2.76
CA GLU A 103 13.87 13.77 3.20
C GLU A 103 13.81 14.79 2.04
N ARG A 104 14.40 14.49 0.88
CA ARG A 104 14.56 15.39 -0.27
C ARG A 104 13.50 15.16 -1.35
N THR A 105 12.96 13.95 -1.43
CA THR A 105 11.93 13.57 -2.40
C THR A 105 10.57 14.06 -1.95
N ALA A 106 9.82 14.65 -2.89
CA ALA A 106 8.46 15.11 -2.61
C ALA A 106 7.58 13.92 -2.17
N PRO A 107 6.81 14.03 -1.08
CA PRO A 107 5.99 12.95 -0.58
C PRO A 107 4.89 12.67 -1.59
N SER A 108 4.60 11.39 -1.79
CA SER A 108 3.65 10.95 -2.81
C SER A 108 2.36 10.50 -2.16
N HIS A 109 1.23 10.98 -2.66
CA HIS A 109 -0.08 10.46 -2.27
C HIS A 109 -0.19 8.97 -2.66
N VAL A 110 -0.70 8.16 -1.73
CA VAL A 110 -0.89 6.71 -1.90
C VAL A 110 -2.37 6.37 -1.94
N ASN A 111 -3.12 6.78 -0.92
CA ASN A 111 -4.55 6.50 -0.75
C ASN A 111 -5.23 7.57 0.10
N SER A 112 -6.55 7.65 0.03
CA SER A 112 -7.35 8.66 0.71
C SER A 112 -7.57 8.41 2.20
N SER A 113 -7.36 7.18 2.68
CA SER A 113 -7.43 6.80 4.10
C SER A 113 -6.70 5.48 4.37
N ILE A 114 -6.43 5.17 5.65
CA ILE A 114 -5.86 3.85 6.03
C ILE A 114 -6.78 2.71 5.61
N GLY A 115 -8.10 2.85 5.77
CA GLY A 115 -9.05 1.81 5.40
C GLY A 115 -9.04 1.52 3.91
N GLN A 116 -9.07 2.57 3.08
CA GLN A 116 -8.97 2.42 1.64
C GLN A 116 -7.63 1.85 1.20
N PHE A 117 -6.53 2.25 1.85
CA PHE A 117 -5.22 1.63 1.62
C PHE A 117 -5.26 0.14 1.91
N ILE A 118 -5.82 -0.30 3.03
CA ILE A 118 -5.90 -1.72 3.41
C ILE A 118 -6.76 -2.52 2.43
N GLU A 119 -7.86 -1.96 1.94
CA GLU A 119 -8.67 -2.62 0.90
C GLU A 119 -7.93 -2.72 -0.43
N CYS A 120 -7.29 -1.63 -0.88
CA CYS A 120 -6.48 -1.61 -2.10
C CYS A 120 -5.28 -2.57 -1.99
N PHE A 121 -4.64 -2.62 -0.83
CA PHE A 121 -3.54 -3.54 -0.54
C PHE A 121 -4.02 -4.99 -0.55
N GLY A 122 -5.18 -5.28 0.02
CA GLY A 122 -5.81 -6.60 -0.05
C GLY A 122 -6.10 -7.04 -1.48
N ALA A 123 -6.59 -6.12 -2.33
CA ALA A 123 -6.80 -6.38 -3.75
C ALA A 123 -5.46 -6.64 -4.49
N TRP A 124 -4.42 -5.87 -4.16
CA TRP A 124 -3.06 -6.11 -4.65
C TRP A 124 -2.55 -7.50 -4.23
N GLN A 125 -2.67 -7.88 -2.95
CA GLN A 125 -2.23 -9.20 -2.46
C GLN A 125 -2.96 -10.37 -3.15
N ALA A 126 -4.22 -10.17 -3.59
CA ALA A 126 -4.95 -11.17 -4.37
C ALA A 126 -4.41 -11.29 -5.82
N LEU A 127 -3.93 -10.20 -6.41
CA LEU A 127 -3.40 -10.14 -7.78
C LEU A 127 -1.91 -10.53 -7.86
N HIS A 128 -1.13 -10.14 -6.86
CA HIS A 128 0.33 -10.15 -6.88
C HIS A 128 0.93 -11.53 -7.20
N PRO A 129 0.46 -12.65 -6.63
CA PRO A 129 0.99 -13.97 -7.01
C PRO A 129 0.79 -14.31 -8.49
N GLN A 130 -0.38 -14.00 -9.05
CA GLN A 130 -0.67 -14.25 -10.47
C GLN A 130 0.21 -13.38 -11.38
N TYR A 131 0.46 -12.14 -10.97
CA TYR A 131 1.36 -11.23 -11.68
C TYR A 131 2.80 -11.75 -11.64
N GLN A 132 3.30 -12.14 -10.45
CA GLN A 132 4.64 -12.73 -10.32
C GLN A 132 4.80 -13.99 -11.17
N ASP A 133 3.81 -14.88 -11.20
CA ASP A 133 3.88 -16.09 -12.00
C ASP A 133 3.90 -15.80 -13.50
N ALA A 134 3.10 -14.82 -13.97
CA ALA A 134 3.13 -14.37 -15.36
C ALA A 134 4.50 -13.80 -15.75
N VAL A 135 5.10 -12.99 -14.88
CA VAL A 135 6.46 -12.45 -15.09
C VAL A 135 7.48 -13.60 -15.12
N ARG A 136 7.47 -14.51 -14.14
CA ARG A 136 8.41 -15.65 -14.08
C ARG A 136 8.35 -16.54 -15.31
N GLN A 137 7.16 -16.80 -15.85
CA GLN A 137 6.99 -17.63 -17.05
C GLN A 137 7.50 -16.96 -18.33
N ALA A 138 7.61 -15.62 -18.32
CA ALA A 138 8.06 -14.84 -19.45
C ALA A 138 9.54 -14.47 -19.42
N ILE A 139 10.26 -14.73 -18.32
CA ILE A 139 11.72 -14.52 -18.28
C ILE A 139 12.37 -15.63 -19.12
N PHE A 140 12.76 -15.28 -20.35
CA PHE A 140 13.34 -16.22 -21.31
C PHE A 140 14.88 -16.22 -21.31
N ASP A 141 15.52 -15.10 -20.96
CA ASP A 141 16.97 -14.95 -20.91
C ASP A 141 17.41 -13.78 -20.00
N ASP A 142 18.73 -13.61 -19.84
CA ASP A 142 19.36 -12.59 -19.00
C ASP A 142 19.17 -11.14 -19.52
N LEU A 143 18.60 -10.95 -20.71
CA LEU A 143 18.30 -9.64 -21.30
C LEU A 143 16.81 -9.27 -21.19
N PHE A 144 15.99 -10.13 -20.59
CA PHE A 144 14.56 -9.89 -20.43
C PHE A 144 14.29 -8.59 -19.68
N CYS A 145 13.55 -7.69 -20.33
CA CYS A 145 13.11 -6.42 -19.78
C CYS A 145 11.59 -6.35 -19.84
N LEU A 146 10.93 -6.37 -18.68
CA LEU A 146 9.45 -6.33 -18.64
C LEU A 146 8.86 -5.04 -19.24
N PHE A 147 9.67 -3.95 -19.38
CA PHE A 147 9.27 -2.76 -20.13
C PHE A 147 8.94 -3.03 -21.59
N ASP A 148 9.66 -3.96 -22.20
CA ASP A 148 9.48 -4.31 -23.60
C ASP A 148 8.28 -5.25 -23.80
N HIS A 149 7.60 -5.63 -22.71
CA HIS A 149 6.52 -6.62 -22.69
C HIS A 149 5.23 -6.15 -22.00
N PRO A 150 4.58 -5.08 -22.49
CA PRO A 150 3.32 -4.55 -21.96
C PRO A 150 2.15 -5.55 -21.97
N GLU A 151 2.21 -6.56 -22.83
CA GLU A 151 1.26 -7.67 -22.87
C GLU A 151 1.24 -8.50 -21.58
N ILE A 152 2.34 -8.54 -20.83
CA ILE A 152 2.45 -9.31 -19.59
C ILE A 152 1.80 -8.56 -18.43
N TYR A 153 2.13 -7.27 -18.25
CA TYR A 153 1.66 -6.51 -17.09
C TYR A 153 0.34 -5.77 -17.34
N GLY A 154 0.03 -5.40 -18.58
CA GLY A 154 -1.14 -4.61 -18.96
C GLY A 154 -2.48 -5.19 -18.48
N PRO A 155 -2.77 -6.49 -18.71
CA PRO A 155 -4.01 -7.11 -18.23
C PRO A 155 -4.13 -7.14 -16.70
N HIS A 156 -3.01 -7.28 -15.98
CA HIS A 156 -3.00 -7.26 -14.52
C HIS A 156 -3.23 -5.83 -14.00
N LEU A 157 -2.54 -4.85 -14.57
CA LEU A 157 -2.72 -3.44 -14.25
C LEU A 157 -4.17 -2.98 -14.49
N GLY A 158 -4.78 -3.34 -15.62
CA GLY A 158 -6.18 -2.98 -15.91
C GLY A 158 -7.17 -3.57 -14.91
N ARG A 159 -6.98 -4.82 -14.48
CA ARG A 159 -7.81 -5.45 -13.43
C ARG A 159 -7.63 -4.77 -12.08
N LEU A 160 -6.39 -4.47 -11.71
CA LEU A 160 -6.10 -3.73 -10.48
C LEU A 160 -6.76 -2.36 -10.51
N GLU A 161 -6.54 -1.57 -11.57
CA GLU A 161 -7.11 -0.23 -11.74
C GLU A 161 -8.63 -0.22 -11.63
N SER A 162 -9.31 -1.20 -12.21
CA SER A 162 -10.76 -1.32 -12.08
C SER A 162 -11.16 -1.45 -10.62
N ARG A 163 -10.49 -2.34 -9.87
CA ARG A 163 -10.80 -2.58 -8.46
C ARG A 163 -10.42 -1.39 -7.58
N LEU A 164 -9.26 -0.77 -7.80
CA LEU A 164 -8.83 0.40 -7.05
C LEU A 164 -9.80 1.57 -7.26
N ARG A 165 -10.33 1.76 -8.48
CA ARG A 165 -11.28 2.84 -8.77
C ARG A 165 -12.59 2.71 -7.99
N GLU A 166 -13.01 1.48 -7.68
CA GLU A 166 -14.19 1.22 -6.85
C GLU A 166 -13.95 1.55 -5.37
N ILE A 167 -12.72 1.34 -4.88
CA ILE A 167 -12.34 1.52 -3.46
C ILE A 167 -11.94 2.97 -3.18
N ASP A 168 -11.07 3.52 -4.04
CA ASP A 168 -10.41 4.80 -3.87
C ASP A 168 -10.03 5.41 -5.22
N PRO A 169 -10.98 6.08 -5.92
CA PRO A 169 -10.70 6.70 -7.22
C PRO A 169 -9.64 7.81 -7.14
N ASP A 170 -9.48 8.41 -5.95
CA ASP A 170 -8.50 9.46 -5.69
C ASP A 170 -7.06 8.92 -5.75
N ALA A 171 -6.85 7.66 -5.36
CA ALA A 171 -5.58 6.95 -5.52
C ALA A 171 -5.14 6.78 -6.99
N LEU A 172 -6.02 7.02 -7.97
CA LEU A 172 -5.73 6.89 -9.41
C LEU A 172 -5.58 8.23 -10.12
N LYS A 173 -5.71 9.36 -9.40
CA LYS A 173 -5.76 10.71 -9.98
C LYS A 173 -4.52 11.07 -10.81
N TRP A 174 -3.36 10.56 -10.42
CA TRP A 174 -2.09 10.89 -11.03
C TRP A 174 -1.68 9.83 -12.03
N ARG A 175 -1.12 10.23 -13.19
CA ARG A 175 -0.66 9.28 -14.22
C ARG A 175 0.32 8.22 -13.67
N LYS A 176 1.15 8.59 -12.70
CA LYS A 176 2.12 7.70 -12.01
C LYS A 176 1.70 7.43 -10.56
N PHE A 177 0.47 6.99 -10.36
CA PHE A 177 -0.03 6.67 -9.02
C PHE A 177 0.73 5.48 -8.38
N PHE A 178 0.70 5.41 -7.05
CA PHE A 178 1.43 4.41 -6.26
C PHE A 178 1.22 2.98 -6.78
N TRP A 179 -0.02 2.53 -6.87
CA TRP A 179 -0.33 1.14 -7.24
C TRP A 179 0.10 0.76 -8.66
N ARG A 180 0.11 1.72 -9.60
CA ARG A 180 0.66 1.48 -10.94
C ARG A 180 2.16 1.26 -10.90
N ARG A 181 2.89 2.02 -10.07
CA ARG A 181 4.33 1.79 -9.87
C ARG A 181 4.60 0.37 -9.35
N MET A 182 3.75 -0.18 -8.49
CA MET A 182 3.91 -1.56 -8.01
C MET A 182 3.77 -2.61 -9.12
N CYS A 183 3.07 -2.27 -10.21
CA CYS A 183 2.90 -3.10 -11.40
C CYS A 183 3.90 -2.80 -12.51
N GLU A 184 4.68 -1.71 -12.42
CA GLU A 184 5.59 -1.28 -13.47
C GLU A 184 7.01 -1.79 -13.16
N PRO A 185 7.79 -2.19 -14.18
CA PRO A 185 9.10 -2.80 -13.99
C PRO A 185 10.24 -1.88 -13.51
N ASP A 186 9.95 -0.60 -13.22
CA ASP A 186 10.94 0.41 -12.80
C ASP A 186 11.16 0.41 -11.28
N VAL A 187 10.44 -0.45 -10.57
CA VAL A 187 10.63 -0.62 -9.14
C VAL A 187 11.45 -1.89 -8.97
N PHE A 188 12.77 -1.72 -8.85
CA PHE A 188 13.86 -2.58 -8.32
C PHE A 188 15.10 -2.59 -9.22
#